data_AF-A0A2V1B3Y1-F1
#
_entry.id   AF-A0A2V1B3Y1-F1
#
_cell.length_a   1.000
_cell.length_b   1.000
_cell.length_c   1.000
_cell.angle_alpha   90.00
_cell.angle_beta   90.00
_cell.angle_gamma   90.00
#
_symmetry.space_group_name_H-M   'P 1'
#
loop_
_entity.id
_entity.type
_entity.pdbx_description
1 polymer ?
#
loop_
_entity_poly.entity_id
_entity_poly.type
_entity_poly.pdbx_seq_one_letter_code
_entity_poly.pdbx_strand_id
1 'polypeptide(L)'
;TGFLYHLTTLKDEEIWSSYKLPPKKELDAGSKDTEDPNLVRILVTAKAVLKDAYRLYNDTSPDRKITQQRANILNELYTKASGKADGFRYFKNASTLVTYFTIIKQLLVYYYRVVYCESGYFTRVQPNQTLPEDVIQPTA
;
A
#
# COMPACT_ATOMS: atom_id res chain seq x y z
N THR A 1 -20.72 1.18 -11.91
CA THR A 1 -19.41 0.68 -11.41
C THR A 1 -18.62 0.11 -12.57
N GLY A 2 -17.83 0.95 -13.25
CA GLY A 2 -17.21 0.67 -14.56
C GLY A 2 -15.76 0.17 -14.52
N PHE A 3 -15.30 -0.32 -13.37
CA PHE A 3 -13.87 -0.63 -13.16
C PHE A 3 -13.31 -1.64 -14.18
N LEU A 4 -14.11 -2.64 -14.58
CA LEU A 4 -13.70 -3.59 -15.63
C LEU A 4 -13.50 -2.91 -16.99
N TYR A 5 -14.34 -1.94 -17.35
CA TYR A 5 -14.33 -1.29 -18.66
C TYR A 5 -13.09 -0.41 -18.85
N HIS A 6 -12.49 0.08 -17.77
CA HIS A 6 -11.26 0.87 -17.81
C HIS A 6 -10.00 0.02 -17.97
N LEU A 7 -10.08 -1.30 -17.76
CA LEU A 7 -8.95 -2.21 -17.88
C LEU A 7 -8.92 -2.98 -19.21
N THR A 8 -10.06 -3.12 -19.92
CA THR A 8 -10.17 -3.91 -21.16
C THR A 8 -9.29 -3.42 -22.31
N THR A 9 -8.79 -2.19 -22.24
CA THR A 9 -7.95 -1.58 -23.28
C THR A 9 -6.48 -1.51 -22.89
N LEU A 10 -6.13 -1.92 -21.67
CA LEU A 10 -4.76 -1.92 -21.15
C LEU A 10 -4.13 -3.29 -21.35
N LYS A 11 -2.80 -3.32 -21.55
CA LYS A 11 -2.06 -4.58 -21.64
C LYS A 11 -1.86 -5.18 -20.25
N ASP A 12 -2.00 -6.48 -20.13
CA ASP A 12 -1.78 -7.19 -18.87
C ASP A 12 -0.36 -6.97 -18.32
N GLU A 13 0.63 -6.85 -19.21
CA GLU A 13 2.00 -6.56 -18.84
C GLU A 13 2.14 -5.17 -18.20
N GLU A 14 1.47 -4.15 -18.75
CA GLU A 14 1.47 -2.78 -18.23
C GLU A 14 0.72 -2.71 -16.90
N ILE A 15 -0.42 -3.41 -16.78
CA ILE A 15 -1.16 -3.51 -15.52
C ILE A 15 -0.25 -4.11 -14.45
N TRP A 16 0.39 -5.25 -14.74
CA TRP A 16 1.26 -5.92 -13.78
C TRP A 16 2.47 -5.08 -13.40
N SER A 17 3.10 -4.43 -14.38
CA SER A 17 4.27 -3.59 -14.15
C SER A 17 3.92 -2.30 -13.39
N SER A 18 2.69 -1.78 -13.49
CA SER A 18 2.26 -0.54 -12.83
C SER A 18 2.38 -0.57 -11.30
N TYR A 19 2.19 -1.73 -10.67
CA TYR A 19 2.31 -1.89 -9.22
C TYR A 19 3.49 -2.79 -8.81
N LYS A 20 4.27 -3.29 -9.76
CA LYS A 20 5.41 -4.17 -9.50
C LYS A 20 6.46 -3.45 -8.65
N LEU A 21 6.81 -4.03 -7.51
CA LEU A 21 7.84 -3.50 -6.63
C LEU A 21 9.23 -3.58 -7.28
N PRO A 22 10.10 -2.57 -7.06
CA PRO A 22 11.51 -2.67 -7.40
C PRO A 22 12.17 -3.89 -6.73
N PRO A 23 13.23 -4.45 -7.35
CA PRO A 23 14.02 -5.53 -6.78
C PRO A 23 14.47 -5.23 -5.35
N LYS A 24 14.44 -6.23 -4.47
CA LYS A 24 14.82 -6.07 -3.06
C LYS A 24 16.22 -5.47 -2.86
N LYS A 25 17.17 -5.81 -3.75
CA LYS A 25 18.53 -5.26 -3.76
C LYS A 25 18.58 -3.72 -3.82
N GLU A 26 17.66 -3.10 -4.57
CA GLU A 26 17.55 -1.64 -4.72
C GLU A 26 16.86 -0.98 -3.52
N LEU A 27 16.04 -1.73 -2.79
CA LEU A 27 15.34 -1.25 -1.60
C LEU A 27 16.18 -1.38 -0.32
N ASP A 28 17.22 -2.21 -0.33
CA ASP A 28 18.06 -2.51 0.83
C ASP A 28 19.45 -1.84 0.75
N ALA A 29 19.99 -1.66 -0.47
CA ALA A 29 21.18 -0.85 -0.69
C ALA A 29 20.75 0.51 -1.25
N GLY A 30 21.34 1.61 -0.79
CA GLY A 30 21.23 2.93 -1.42
C GLY A 30 21.92 2.95 -2.79
N SER A 31 21.48 2.06 -3.68
CA SER A 31 22.00 1.79 -5.00
C SER A 31 21.88 3.05 -5.84
N LYS A 32 23.02 3.57 -6.31
CA LYS A 32 23.05 4.70 -7.25
C LYS A 32 22.52 4.32 -8.64
N ASP A 33 22.44 3.02 -8.94
CA ASP A 33 21.95 2.47 -10.21
C ASP A 33 20.48 2.07 -10.10
N THR A 34 19.65 2.94 -9.53
CA THR A 34 18.19 2.72 -9.51
C THR A 34 17.56 3.42 -10.70
N GLU A 35 16.74 2.71 -11.46
CA GLU A 35 16.00 3.29 -12.60
C GLU A 35 15.12 4.47 -12.13
N ASP A 36 14.61 4.39 -10.89
CA ASP A 36 13.85 5.47 -10.26
C ASP A 36 14.25 5.69 -8.79
N PRO A 37 15.17 6.64 -8.52
CA PRO A 37 15.64 6.91 -7.16
C PRO A 37 14.56 7.53 -6.27
N ASN A 38 13.59 8.26 -6.83
CA ASN A 38 12.51 8.89 -6.06
C ASN A 38 11.52 7.85 -5.55
N LEU A 39 11.10 6.92 -6.42
CA LEU A 39 10.25 5.81 -6.05
C LEU A 39 10.91 4.95 -4.97
N VAL A 40 12.20 4.63 -5.13
CA VAL A 40 12.96 3.88 -4.12
C VAL A 40 12.98 4.62 -2.78
N ARG A 41 13.25 5.93 -2.78
CA ARG A 41 13.24 6.74 -1.55
C ARG A 41 11.88 6.73 -0.86
N ILE A 42 10.78 6.85 -1.61
CA ILE A 42 9.40 6.76 -1.08
C ILE A 42 9.18 5.40 -0.41
N LEU A 43 9.54 4.31 -1.10
CA LEU A 43 9.34 2.95 -0.59
C LEU A 43 10.18 2.63 0.64
N VAL A 44 11.43 3.10 0.69
CA VAL A 44 12.31 2.96 1.86
C VAL A 44 11.73 3.72 3.06
N THR A 45 11.31 4.97 2.84
CA THR A 45 10.70 5.80 3.88
C THR A 45 9.40 5.17 4.40
N ALA A 46 8.52 4.74 3.50
CA ALA A 46 7.28 4.05 3.85
C ALA A 46 7.55 2.74 4.62
N LYS A 47 8.55 1.95 4.21
CA LYS A 47 8.96 0.72 4.91
C LYS A 47 9.41 1.02 6.34
N ALA A 48 10.13 2.13 6.57
CA ALA A 48 10.55 2.54 7.91
C ALA A 48 9.33 2.91 8.78
N VAL A 49 8.44 3.77 8.28
CA VAL A 49 7.20 4.16 8.99
C VAL A 49 6.34 2.94 9.33
N LEU A 50 6.18 2.01 8.37
CA LEU A 50 5.43 0.78 8.57
C LEU A 50 6.06 -0.11 9.65
N LYS A 51 7.39 -0.23 9.70
CA LYS A 51 8.10 -0.96 10.75
C LYS A 51 7.93 -0.32 12.13
N ASP A 52 8.00 1.00 12.22
CA ASP A 52 7.77 1.72 13.48
C ASP A 52 6.32 1.54 13.96
N ALA A 53 5.35 1.64 13.06
CA ALA A 53 3.97 1.32 13.37
C ALA A 53 3.84 -0.13 13.87
N TYR A 54 4.47 -1.09 13.20
CA TYR A 54 4.45 -2.49 13.64
C TYR A 54 4.99 -2.68 15.06
N ARG A 55 6.09 -1.99 15.44
CA ARG A 55 6.63 -2.07 16.81
C ARG A 55 5.55 -1.75 17.84
N LEU A 56 4.67 -0.79 17.56
CA LEU A 56 3.57 -0.41 18.47
C LEU A 56 2.42 -1.44 18.57
N TYR A 57 2.32 -2.40 17.65
CA TYR A 57 1.23 -3.39 17.59
C TYR A 57 1.70 -4.85 17.70
N ASN A 58 3.01 -5.07 17.82
CA ASN A 58 3.59 -6.40 17.99
C ASN A 58 3.44 -6.86 19.45
N ASP A 59 2.94 -8.07 19.68
CA ASP A 59 2.76 -8.64 21.03
C ASP A 59 4.08 -8.85 21.76
N THR A 60 5.16 -9.09 21.03
CA THR A 60 6.51 -9.25 21.59
C THR A 60 7.25 -7.93 21.83
N SER A 61 6.69 -6.79 21.40
CA SER A 61 7.36 -5.50 21.58
C SER A 61 7.14 -4.92 22.98
N PRO A 62 8.19 -4.38 23.63
CA PRO A 62 8.05 -3.66 24.89
C PRO A 62 7.24 -2.36 24.74
N ASP A 63 7.20 -1.78 23.54
CA ASP A 63 6.52 -0.50 23.25
C ASP A 63 5.06 -0.68 22.78
N ARG A 64 4.50 -1.89 22.90
CA ARG A 64 3.17 -2.20 22.36
C ARG A 64 2.08 -1.33 23.00
N LYS A 65 1.28 -0.64 22.18
CA LYS A 65 0.19 0.23 22.63
C LYS A 65 -1.11 -0.53 22.88
N ILE A 66 -1.36 -1.58 22.10
CA ILE A 66 -2.51 -2.46 22.29
C ILE A 66 -2.08 -3.64 23.15
N THR A 67 -2.56 -3.65 24.39
CA THR A 67 -2.44 -4.81 25.29
C THR A 67 -3.71 -5.65 25.20
N GLN A 68 -3.65 -6.90 25.65
CA GLN A 68 -4.83 -7.77 25.73
C GLN A 68 -5.96 -7.12 26.54
N GLN A 69 -5.64 -6.49 27.68
CA GLN A 69 -6.62 -5.78 28.49
C GLN A 69 -7.29 -4.63 27.72
N ARG A 70 -6.51 -3.81 26.99
CA ARG A 70 -7.06 -2.71 26.19
C ARG A 70 -7.92 -3.23 25.04
N ALA A 71 -7.52 -4.29 24.36
CA ALA A 71 -8.32 -4.92 23.31
C ALA A 71 -9.65 -5.44 23.86
N ASN A 72 -9.65 -6.08 25.03
CA ASN A 72 -10.87 -6.56 25.68
C ASN A 72 -11.82 -5.40 26.04
N ILE A 73 -11.30 -4.30 26.60
CA ILE A 73 -12.11 -3.10 26.92
C ILE A 73 -12.71 -2.51 25.64
N LEU A 74 -11.91 -2.38 24.57
CA LEU A 74 -12.39 -1.86 23.29
C LEU A 74 -13.45 -2.77 22.67
N ASN A 75 -13.28 -4.09 22.75
CA ASN A 75 -14.25 -5.06 22.28
C ASN A 75 -15.56 -5.01 23.08
N GLU A 76 -15.48 -4.85 24.40
CA GLU A 76 -16.69 -4.71 25.22
C GLU A 76 -17.46 -3.43 24.85
N LEU A 77 -16.76 -2.31 24.70
CA LEU A 77 -17.35 -1.04 24.26
C LEU A 77 -17.96 -1.16 22.86
N TYR A 78 -17.23 -1.76 21.92
CA TYR A 78 -17.68 -1.99 20.55
C TYR A 78 -18.91 -2.90 20.52
N THR A 79 -18.92 -3.97 21.30
CA THR A 79 -20.05 -4.89 21.40
C THR A 79 -21.28 -4.17 21.95
N LYS A 80 -21.11 -3.36 23.02
CA LYS A 80 -22.20 -2.55 23.59
C LYS A 80 -22.74 -1.50 22.61
N ALA A 81 -21.86 -0.85 21.86
CA ALA A 81 -22.26 0.24 20.95
C ALA A 81 -22.85 -0.27 19.61
N SER A 82 -22.32 -1.36 19.07
CA SER A 82 -22.65 -1.84 17.72
C SER A 82 -23.49 -3.13 17.69
N GLY A 83 -23.60 -3.84 18.82
CA GLY A 83 -24.21 -5.17 18.87
C GLY A 83 -23.39 -6.28 18.21
N LYS A 84 -22.18 -5.96 17.68
CA LYS A 84 -21.30 -6.92 17.00
C LYS A 84 -20.16 -7.34 17.92
N ALA A 85 -19.84 -8.63 17.89
CA ALA A 85 -18.72 -9.17 18.65
C ALA A 85 -17.36 -8.89 17.97
N ASP A 86 -16.34 -8.71 18.81
CA ASP A 86 -14.91 -8.90 18.53
C ASP A 86 -14.33 -8.21 17.28
N GLY A 87 -14.19 -6.88 17.35
CA GLY A 87 -13.60 -6.06 16.28
C GLY A 87 -12.10 -5.79 16.45
N PHE A 88 -11.55 -5.95 17.66
CA PHE A 88 -10.22 -5.50 18.02
C PHE A 88 -9.33 -6.66 18.46
N ARG A 89 -8.34 -6.99 17.64
CA ARG A 89 -7.31 -7.98 18.00
C ARG A 89 -6.19 -7.32 18.80
N TYR A 90 -5.69 -8.00 19.82
CA TYR A 90 -4.60 -7.46 20.63
C TYR A 90 -3.22 -7.50 19.94
N PHE A 91 -3.11 -8.27 18.86
CA PHE A 91 -1.90 -8.35 18.03
C PHE A 91 -2.27 -8.67 16.58
N LYS A 92 -1.35 -8.39 15.65
CA LYS A 92 -1.43 -8.87 14.27
C LYS A 92 -0.34 -9.88 14.00
N ASN A 93 -0.70 -10.97 13.32
CA ASN A 93 0.26 -11.98 12.88
C ASN A 93 1.29 -11.36 11.92
N ALA A 94 2.56 -11.77 12.07
CA ALA A 94 3.65 -11.29 11.21
C ALA A 94 3.36 -11.51 9.72
N SER A 95 2.72 -12.64 9.34
CA SER A 95 2.32 -12.93 7.96
C SER A 95 1.32 -11.93 7.40
N THR A 96 0.30 -11.55 8.17
CA THR A 96 -0.70 -10.56 7.77
C THR A 96 -0.06 -9.18 7.53
N LEU A 97 0.98 -8.85 8.30
CA LEU A 97 1.72 -7.60 8.13
C LEU A 97 2.59 -7.59 6.88
N VAL A 98 3.22 -8.72 6.53
CA VAL A 98 3.94 -8.85 5.26
C VAL A 98 2.99 -8.57 4.10
N THR A 99 1.78 -9.14 4.13
CA THR A 99 0.74 -8.87 3.14
C THR A 99 0.36 -7.39 3.09
N TYR A 100 0.04 -6.76 4.23
CA TYR A 100 -0.31 -5.33 4.24
C TYR A 100 0.82 -4.43 3.77
N PHE A 101 2.06 -4.69 4.21
CA PHE A 101 3.20 -3.89 3.79
C PHE A 101 3.45 -4.03 2.29
N THR A 102 3.20 -5.21 1.73
CA THR A 102 3.30 -5.47 0.30
C THR A 102 2.23 -4.68 -0.45
N ILE A 103 0.97 -4.78 -0.04
CA ILE A 103 -0.16 -4.08 -0.66
C ILE A 103 0.04 -2.56 -0.60
N ILE A 104 0.41 -2.01 0.55
CA ILE A 104 0.64 -0.56 0.71
C ILE A 104 1.78 -0.09 -0.21
N LYS A 105 2.88 -0.84 -0.30
CA LYS A 105 3.97 -0.49 -1.20
C LYS A 105 3.56 -0.57 -2.67
N GLN A 106 2.83 -1.62 -3.06
CA GLN A 106 2.31 -1.77 -4.42
C GLN A 106 1.38 -0.62 -4.78
N LEU A 107 0.54 -0.18 -3.83
CA LEU A 107 -0.32 0.98 -3.98
C LEU A 107 0.49 2.26 -4.17
N LEU A 108 1.53 2.49 -3.35
CA LEU A 108 2.43 3.63 -3.51
C LEU A 108 3.12 3.64 -4.87
N VAL A 109 3.59 2.48 -5.34
CA VAL A 109 4.19 2.33 -6.67
C VAL A 109 3.20 2.68 -7.76
N TYR A 110 1.99 2.14 -7.67
CA TYR A 110 0.92 2.43 -8.62
C TYR A 110 0.61 3.93 -8.67
N TYR A 111 0.35 4.57 -7.54
CA TYR A 111 0.06 6.00 -7.49
C TYR A 111 1.21 6.85 -8.02
N TYR A 112 2.44 6.52 -7.62
CA TYR A 112 3.60 7.25 -8.11
C TYR A 112 3.74 7.13 -9.64
N ARG A 113 3.64 5.92 -10.19
CA ARG A 113 3.81 5.67 -11.64
C ARG A 113 2.66 6.25 -12.46
N VAL A 114 1.43 6.05 -12.01
CA VAL A 114 0.22 6.32 -12.80
C VAL A 114 -0.28 7.75 -12.62
N VAL A 115 -0.09 8.34 -11.44
CA VAL A 115 -0.67 9.66 -11.12
C VAL A 115 0.39 10.75 -11.08
N TYR A 116 1.61 10.43 -10.63
CA TYR A 116 2.66 11.45 -10.42
C TYR A 116 3.71 11.50 -11.54
N CYS A 117 3.89 10.43 -12.32
CA CYS A 117 4.85 10.41 -13.41
C CYS A 117 4.29 11.19 -14.61
N GLU A 118 4.89 12.34 -14.94
CA GLU A 118 4.39 13.27 -15.97
C GLU A 118 4.29 12.65 -17.37
N SER A 119 5.11 11.64 -17.68
CA SER A 119 5.07 10.95 -18.98
C SER A 119 3.90 9.97 -19.13
N GLY A 120 3.12 9.77 -18.06
CA GLY A 120 2.17 8.68 -17.95
C GLY A 120 2.88 7.31 -17.88
N TYR A 121 2.15 6.30 -17.38
CA TYR A 121 2.67 4.93 -17.31
C TYR A 121 2.10 4.01 -18.39
N PHE A 122 0.86 4.28 -18.81
CA PHE A 122 0.15 3.43 -19.77
C PHE A 122 0.25 4.00 -21.17
N THR A 123 0.43 3.12 -22.16
CA THR A 123 0.50 3.55 -23.56
C THR A 123 -0.90 3.84 -24.11
N ARG A 124 -1.14 5.05 -24.61
CA ARG A 124 -2.40 5.38 -25.32
C ARG A 124 -2.36 4.81 -26.75
N VAL A 125 -3.21 3.83 -27.04
CA VAL A 125 -3.30 3.20 -28.37
C VAL A 125 -4.27 3.95 -29.28
N GLN A 126 -5.36 4.48 -28.73
CA GLN A 126 -6.35 5.28 -29.46
C GLN A 126 -6.49 6.67 -28.81
N PRO A 127 -6.68 7.74 -29.60
CA PRO A 127 -6.75 9.11 -29.06
C PRO A 127 -7.91 9.32 -28.06
N ASN A 128 -8.99 8.54 -28.18
CA ASN A 128 -10.16 8.62 -27.31
C ASN A 128 -10.12 7.61 -26.15
N GLN A 129 -9.01 6.88 -25.98
CA GLN A 129 -8.87 5.89 -24.93
C GLN A 129 -8.66 6.59 -23.58
N THR A 130 -9.58 6.35 -22.65
CA THR A 130 -9.44 6.78 -21.25
C THR A 130 -8.42 5.91 -20.55
N LEU A 131 -7.34 6.51 -20.05
CA LEU A 131 -6.33 5.87 -19.24
C LEU A 131 -6.57 6.13 -17.75
N PRO A 132 -5.97 5.32 -16.85
CA PRO A 132 -6.12 5.53 -15.41
C PRO A 132 -5.70 6.92 -14.92
N GLU A 133 -4.70 7.55 -15.53
CA GLU A 133 -4.26 8.92 -15.24
C GLU A 133 -5.31 10.00 -15.57
N ASP A 134 -6.20 9.73 -16.53
CA ASP A 134 -7.27 10.65 -16.92
C ASP A 134 -8.41 10.66 -15.86
N VAL A 135 -8.49 9.61 -15.04
CA VAL A 135 -9.56 9.41 -14.04
C VAL A 135 -9.06 9.69 -12.62
N ILE A 136 -7.83 9.28 -12.31
CA ILE A 136 -7.25 9.37 -10.97
C ILE A 136 -6.34 10.60 -10.94
N GLN A 137 -6.84 11.71 -10.40
CA GLN A 137 -6.08 12.95 -10.27
C GLN A 137 -5.72 13.23 -8.81
N PRO A 138 -4.56 13.86 -8.53
CA PRO A 138 -4.25 14.38 -7.21
C PRO A 138 -5.36 15.36 -6.79
N THR A 139 -5.74 15.31 -5.51
CA THR A 139 -6.59 16.36 -4.95
C THR A 139 -5.67 17.54 -4.61
N ALA A 140 -6.03 18.74 -5.07
CA ALA A 140 -5.30 19.98 -4.78
C ALA A 140 -5.42 20.39 -3.31
#